data_AF-A0A847DFP9-F1
#
_entry.id   AF-A0A847DFP9-F1
#
_cell.length_a   1.000
_cell.length_b   1.000
_cell.length_c   1.000
_cell.angle_alpha   90.00
_cell.angle_beta   90.00
_cell.angle_gamma   90.00
#
_symmetry.space_group_name_H-M   'P 1'
#
loop_
_entity.id
_entity.type
_entity.pdbx_description
1 polymer ?
#
loop_
_entity_poly.entity_id
_entity_poly.type
_entity_poly.pdbx_seq_one_letter_code
_entity_poly.pdbx_strand_id
1 'polypeptide(L)'
;MKHLNTDKEQNKLIKRLEQQEKKQSIQRDRFLKFKLNEIHLSLTQELLMQKVVETDNTGAFSELILKGLKKLLKTNEFDYKYFIAPIRGLVPRPNPISLYMTQFILEDVMNDPCVIDVFGAEEDIYKAVNRVISNINLKFERAEEKIMQQLSNNKSLSPGSREYDIALEELIRKTMGDPQSGTIPQ
;
A
#
# COMPACT_ATOMS: atom_id res chain seq x y z
N MET A 1 32.86 28.15 17.08
CA MET A 1 33.06 26.97 16.19
C MET A 1 32.17 25.75 16.52
N LYS A 2 31.00 25.89 17.19
CA LYS A 2 30.09 24.75 17.48
C LYS A 2 28.91 24.58 16.48
N HIS A 3 28.64 25.57 15.63
CA HIS A 3 27.50 25.53 14.69
C HIS A 3 27.70 24.55 13.51
N LEU A 4 28.91 24.51 12.93
CA LEU A 4 29.20 23.74 11.70
C LEU A 4 29.06 22.21 11.84
N ASN A 5 29.24 21.63 13.03
CA ASN A 5 29.05 20.19 13.24
C ASN A 5 27.57 19.81 13.39
N THR A 6 26.77 20.69 13.98
CA THR A 6 25.33 20.49 14.13
C THR A 6 24.64 20.43 12.77
N ASP A 7 25.03 21.31 11.85
CA ASP A 7 24.47 21.33 10.49
C ASP A 7 24.85 20.07 9.70
N LYS A 8 26.06 19.53 9.90
CA LYS A 8 26.51 18.28 9.25
C LYS A 8 25.75 17.05 9.78
N GLU A 9 25.55 16.98 11.09
CA GLU A 9 24.79 15.90 11.71
C GLU A 9 23.31 15.95 11.33
N GLN A 10 22.70 17.14 11.34
CA GLN A 10 21.33 17.36 10.87
C GLN A 10 21.16 16.99 9.40
N ASN A 11 22.05 17.45 8.52
CA ASN A 11 22.00 17.09 7.10
C ASN A 11 22.16 15.58 6.87
N LYS A 12 22.96 14.89 7.68
CA LYS A 12 23.11 13.43 7.61
C LYS A 12 21.85 12.71 8.07
N LEU A 13 21.18 13.22 9.11
CA LEU A 13 19.90 12.69 9.58
C LEU A 13 18.80 12.88 8.53
N ILE A 14 18.68 14.08 7.96
CA ILE A 14 17.73 14.41 6.90
C ILE A 14 17.90 13.45 5.72
N LYS A 15 19.13 13.29 5.21
CA LYS A 15 19.42 12.36 4.11
C LYS A 15 19.01 10.92 4.41
N ARG A 16 19.19 10.45 5.65
CA ARG A 16 18.77 9.09 6.05
C ARG A 16 17.26 8.95 6.08
N LEU A 17 16.55 9.97 6.58
CA LEU A 17 15.10 9.99 6.61
C LEU A 17 14.53 9.98 5.18
N GLU A 18 15.05 10.82 4.29
CA GLU A 18 14.66 10.86 2.87
C GLU A 18 14.88 9.50 2.18
N GLN A 19 16.04 8.86 2.42
CA GLN A 19 16.31 7.53 1.88
C GLN A 19 15.35 6.46 2.41
N GLN A 20 15.02 6.53 3.70
CA GLN A 20 14.08 5.61 4.33
C GLN A 20 12.67 5.79 3.78
N GLU A 21 12.20 7.03 3.66
CA GLU A 21 10.88 7.36 3.10
C GLU A 21 10.78 6.91 1.64
N LYS A 22 11.82 7.18 0.83
CA LYS A 22 11.88 6.71 -0.55
C LYS A 22 11.83 5.18 -0.64
N LYS A 23 12.55 4.47 0.24
CA LYS A 23 12.53 3.00 0.29
C LYS A 23 11.14 2.48 0.65
N GLN A 24 10.49 3.07 1.65
CA GLN A 24 9.14 2.70 2.06
C GLN A 24 8.13 2.95 0.95
N SER A 25 8.24 4.07 0.24
CA SER A 25 7.39 4.39 -0.90
C SER A 25 7.52 3.34 -2.02
N ILE A 26 8.75 2.98 -2.41
CA ILE A 26 9.01 1.96 -3.42
C ILE A 26 8.45 0.59 -2.99
N GLN A 27 8.66 0.21 -1.73
CA GLN A 27 8.16 -1.06 -1.19
C GLN A 27 6.64 -1.10 -1.19
N ARG A 28 5.98 -0.02 -0.75
CA ARG A 28 4.52 0.11 -0.76
C ARG A 28 3.95 0.01 -2.17
N ASP A 29 4.54 0.73 -3.12
CA ASP A 29 4.10 0.71 -4.52
C ASP A 29 4.24 -0.69 -5.13
N ARG A 30 5.34 -1.37 -4.83
CA ARG A 30 5.54 -2.76 -5.26
C ARG A 30 4.50 -3.68 -4.62
N PHE A 31 4.34 -3.63 -3.30
CA PHE A 31 3.35 -4.41 -2.57
C PHE A 31 1.96 -4.25 -3.21
N LEU A 32 1.51 -3.01 -3.40
CA LEU A 32 0.19 -2.75 -3.97
C LEU A 32 0.07 -3.26 -5.41
N LYS A 33 1.11 -3.13 -6.26
CA LYS A 33 1.10 -3.63 -7.65
C LYS A 33 1.00 -5.15 -7.74
N PHE A 34 1.73 -5.88 -6.91
CA PHE A 34 1.71 -7.35 -6.95
C PHE A 34 0.50 -7.95 -6.21
N LYS A 35 -0.08 -7.21 -5.27
CA LYS A 35 -1.17 -7.68 -4.42
C LYS A 35 -2.51 -7.03 -4.68
N LEU A 36 -2.65 -6.21 -5.72
CA LEU A 36 -3.86 -5.43 -6.02
C LEU A 36 -5.14 -6.29 -5.98
N ASN A 37 -5.19 -7.40 -6.71
CA ASN A 37 -6.34 -8.30 -6.80
C ASN A 37 -6.57 -9.06 -5.48
N GLU A 38 -5.50 -9.49 -4.79
CA GLU A 38 -5.64 -10.17 -3.49
C GLU A 38 -6.21 -9.20 -2.44
N ILE A 39 -5.72 -7.95 -2.43
CA ILE A 39 -6.22 -6.87 -1.58
C ILE A 39 -7.66 -6.54 -1.94
N HIS A 40 -7.96 -6.35 -3.23
CA HIS A 40 -9.31 -6.04 -3.71
C HIS A 40 -10.33 -7.06 -3.22
N LEU A 41 -10.13 -8.34 -3.53
CA LEU A 41 -11.08 -9.39 -3.15
C LEU A 41 -11.20 -9.53 -1.63
N SER A 42 -10.08 -9.54 -0.91
CA SER A 42 -10.08 -9.70 0.54
C SER A 42 -10.70 -8.51 1.26
N LEU A 43 -10.46 -7.29 0.75
CA LEU A 43 -10.99 -6.06 1.33
C LEU A 43 -12.50 -5.94 1.10
N THR A 44 -12.97 -6.19 -0.13
CA THR A 44 -14.40 -6.25 -0.44
C THR A 44 -15.11 -7.24 0.47
N GLN A 45 -14.54 -8.44 0.62
CA GLN A 45 -15.10 -9.47 1.49
C GLN A 45 -15.11 -9.06 2.97
N GLU A 46 -14.01 -8.52 3.51
CA GLU A 46 -13.94 -8.11 4.92
C GLU A 46 -14.96 -7.01 5.23
N LEU A 47 -15.11 -6.01 4.36
CA LEU A 47 -16.04 -4.90 4.56
C LEU A 47 -17.51 -5.37 4.60
N LEU A 48 -17.87 -6.33 3.75
CA LEU A 48 -19.22 -6.92 3.77
C LEU A 48 -19.42 -7.85 4.99
N MET A 49 -18.46 -8.73 5.27
CA MET A 49 -18.58 -9.71 6.36
C MET A 49 -18.58 -9.07 7.75
N GLN A 50 -17.80 -8.02 7.95
CA GLN A 50 -17.78 -7.26 9.20
C GLN A 50 -18.93 -6.25 9.29
N LYS A 51 -19.82 -6.19 8.28
CA LYS A 51 -20.91 -5.21 8.16
C LYS A 51 -20.42 -3.76 8.30
N VAL A 52 -19.24 -3.48 7.76
CA VAL A 52 -18.74 -2.10 7.64
C VAL A 52 -19.49 -1.38 6.51
N VAL A 53 -19.88 -2.11 5.46
CA VAL A 53 -20.67 -1.57 4.35
C VAL A 53 -21.89 -2.46 4.13
N GLU A 54 -23.05 -1.84 3.92
CA GLU A 54 -24.26 -2.48 3.45
C GLU A 54 -24.58 -2.04 2.02
N THR A 55 -24.92 -3.00 1.17
CA THR A 55 -25.19 -2.81 -0.26
C THR A 55 -26.10 -3.94 -0.75
N ASP A 56 -26.99 -3.64 -1.68
CA ASP A 56 -27.78 -4.62 -2.44
C ASP A 56 -27.10 -5.03 -3.77
N ASN A 57 -26.00 -4.37 -4.14
CA ASN A 57 -25.25 -4.61 -5.37
C ASN A 57 -23.76 -4.85 -5.08
N THR A 58 -23.45 -6.07 -4.63
CA THR A 58 -22.08 -6.49 -4.29
C THR A 58 -21.11 -6.42 -5.47
N GLY A 59 -21.60 -6.60 -6.70
CA GLY A 59 -20.78 -6.46 -7.91
C GLY A 59 -20.30 -5.03 -8.11
N ALA A 60 -21.22 -4.05 -8.05
CA ALA A 60 -20.89 -2.64 -8.15
C ALA A 60 -19.97 -2.18 -7.00
N PHE A 61 -20.26 -2.62 -5.77
CA PHE A 61 -19.41 -2.32 -4.62
C PHE A 61 -17.99 -2.88 -4.80
N SER A 62 -17.85 -4.11 -5.31
CA SER A 62 -16.54 -4.69 -5.61
C SER A 62 -15.75 -3.86 -6.61
N GLU A 63 -16.38 -3.40 -7.70
CA GLU A 63 -15.74 -2.52 -8.69
C GLU A 63 -15.37 -1.15 -8.09
N LEU A 64 -16.18 -0.63 -7.17
CA LEU A 64 -15.89 0.61 -6.46
C LEU A 64 -14.64 0.51 -5.58
N ILE A 65 -14.46 -0.60 -4.85
CA ILE A 65 -13.23 -0.87 -4.09
C ILE A 65 -12.02 -0.99 -5.02
N LEU A 66 -12.15 -1.69 -6.15
CA LEU A 66 -11.07 -1.79 -7.15
C LEU A 66 -10.70 -0.42 -7.72
N LYS A 67 -11.69 0.43 -8.00
CA LYS A 67 -11.49 1.83 -8.44
C LYS A 67 -10.67 2.61 -7.41
N GLY A 68 -10.99 2.50 -6.12
CA GLY A 68 -10.23 3.14 -5.04
C GLY A 68 -8.76 2.71 -5.00
N LEU A 69 -8.50 1.40 -5.08
CA LEU A 69 -7.14 0.86 -5.09
C LEU A 69 -6.36 1.26 -6.35
N LYS A 70 -7.01 1.29 -7.52
CA LYS A 70 -6.41 1.78 -8.77
C LYS A 70 -6.13 3.28 -8.74
N LYS A 71 -6.98 4.08 -8.06
CA LYS A 71 -6.74 5.51 -7.82
C LYS A 71 -5.48 5.68 -6.98
N LEU A 72 -5.37 4.98 -5.84
CA LEU A 72 -4.18 5.00 -4.98
C LEU A 72 -2.89 4.66 -5.73
N LEU A 73 -2.91 3.64 -6.61
CA LEU A 73 -1.74 3.26 -7.42
C LEU A 73 -1.23 4.37 -8.35
N LYS A 74 -2.08 5.34 -8.70
CA LYS A 74 -1.77 6.44 -9.62
C LYS A 74 -1.58 7.78 -8.90
N THR A 75 -1.91 7.84 -7.62
CA THR A 75 -1.85 9.06 -6.82
C THR A 75 -0.40 9.44 -6.54
N ASN A 76 -0.04 10.71 -6.78
CA ASN A 76 1.27 11.23 -6.39
C ASN A 76 1.30 11.55 -4.88
N GLU A 77 2.48 11.81 -4.34
CA GLU A 77 2.65 12.03 -2.90
C GLU A 77 1.85 13.23 -2.35
N PHE A 78 1.75 14.32 -3.11
CA PHE A 78 1.01 15.52 -2.70
C PHE A 78 -0.49 15.23 -2.63
N ASP A 79 -1.05 14.66 -3.69
CA ASP A 79 -2.48 14.31 -3.76
C ASP A 79 -2.84 13.28 -2.68
N TYR A 80 -1.94 12.33 -2.42
CA TYR A 80 -2.10 11.37 -1.34
C TYR A 80 -2.20 12.08 0.01
N LYS A 81 -1.22 12.94 0.34
CA LYS A 81 -1.14 13.67 1.62
C LYS A 81 -2.34 14.61 1.80
N TYR A 82 -2.81 15.22 0.71
CA TYR A 82 -3.99 16.07 0.72
C TYR A 82 -5.25 15.26 0.99
N PHE A 83 -5.44 14.15 0.29
CA PHE A 83 -6.61 13.28 0.44
C PHE A 83 -6.74 12.73 1.86
N ILE A 84 -5.66 12.20 2.43
CA ILE A 84 -5.69 11.64 3.81
C ILE A 84 -5.62 12.71 4.92
N ALA A 85 -5.51 14.00 4.58
CA ALA A 85 -5.32 15.06 5.56
C ALA A 85 -6.39 15.08 6.69
N PRO A 86 -7.69 14.83 6.41
CA PRO A 86 -8.73 14.84 7.44
C PRO A 86 -8.49 13.80 8.55
N ILE A 87 -8.03 12.60 8.18
CA ILE A 87 -7.85 11.47 9.11
C ILE A 87 -6.38 11.16 9.41
N ARG A 88 -5.42 12.03 9.04
CA ARG A 88 -3.98 11.76 9.21
C ARG A 88 -3.55 11.42 10.64
N GLY A 89 -4.33 11.86 11.63
CA GLY A 89 -4.10 11.65 13.06
C GLY A 89 -4.92 10.50 13.66
N LEU A 90 -5.65 9.73 12.85
CA LEU A 90 -6.59 8.70 13.31
C LEU A 90 -5.93 7.65 14.22
N VAL A 91 -4.68 7.28 13.92
CA VAL A 91 -3.87 6.39 14.77
C VAL A 91 -2.41 6.85 14.81
N PRO A 92 -1.61 6.52 15.86
CA PRO A 92 -0.25 7.04 16.01
C PRO A 92 0.75 6.65 14.91
N ARG A 93 0.55 5.50 14.25
CA ARG A 93 1.42 4.97 13.19
C ARG A 93 0.58 4.28 12.12
N PRO A 94 -0.11 5.05 11.27
CA PRO A 94 -1.05 4.48 10.31
C PRO A 94 -0.30 3.74 9.19
N ASN A 95 -0.87 2.63 8.71
CA ASN A 95 -0.48 2.07 7.44
C ASN A 95 -0.97 3.02 6.32
N PRO A 96 -0.10 3.50 5.43
CA PRO A 96 -0.48 4.49 4.42
C PRO A 96 -1.60 4.04 3.48
N ILE A 97 -1.61 2.76 3.09
CA ILE A 97 -2.64 2.18 2.21
C ILE A 97 -3.96 2.09 2.96
N SER A 98 -3.91 1.61 4.21
CA SER A 98 -5.13 1.49 5.03
C SER A 98 -5.75 2.84 5.33
N LEU A 99 -4.92 3.86 5.58
CA LEU A 99 -5.40 5.22 5.82
C LEU A 99 -6.08 5.80 4.57
N TYR A 100 -5.46 5.64 3.40
CA TYR A 100 -6.09 6.06 2.14
C TYR A 100 -7.41 5.36 1.88
N MET A 101 -7.44 4.03 2.02
CA MET A 101 -8.67 3.27 1.79
C MET A 101 -9.75 3.59 2.84
N THR A 102 -9.38 3.93 4.07
CA THR A 102 -10.33 4.42 5.09
C THR A 102 -10.96 5.74 4.63
N GLN A 103 -10.14 6.70 4.17
CA GLN A 103 -10.67 7.97 3.65
C GLN A 103 -11.54 7.76 2.41
N PHE A 104 -11.12 6.88 1.50
CA PHE A 104 -11.91 6.50 0.33
C PHE A 104 -13.27 5.91 0.73
N ILE A 105 -13.33 5.13 1.80
CA ILE A 105 -14.59 4.60 2.30
C ILE A 105 -15.47 5.72 2.86
N LEU A 106 -14.89 6.63 3.65
CA LEU A 106 -15.62 7.73 4.30
C LEU A 106 -16.11 8.80 3.31
N GLU A 107 -15.39 9.04 2.22
CA GLU A 107 -15.72 10.09 1.25
C GLU A 107 -16.37 9.56 -0.04
N ASP A 108 -15.77 8.56 -0.68
CA ASP A 108 -16.20 8.09 -1.99
C ASP A 108 -17.24 6.96 -1.88
N VAL A 109 -16.99 5.96 -1.01
CA VAL A 109 -17.90 4.79 -0.88
C VAL A 109 -19.21 5.17 -0.20
N MET A 110 -19.16 5.90 0.90
CA MET A 110 -20.34 6.31 1.66
C MET A 110 -21.35 7.11 0.82
N ASN A 111 -20.88 7.79 -0.22
CA ASN A 111 -21.70 8.63 -1.10
C ASN A 111 -22.03 7.97 -2.45
N ASP A 112 -21.62 6.72 -2.68
CA ASP A 112 -21.88 6.03 -3.94
C ASP A 112 -23.30 5.43 -3.97
N PRO A 113 -24.06 5.56 -5.08
CA PRO A 113 -25.43 5.05 -5.18
C PRO A 113 -25.59 3.53 -4.97
N CYS A 114 -24.54 2.74 -5.14
CA CYS A 114 -24.61 1.30 -4.87
C CYS A 114 -24.49 0.94 -3.38
N VAL A 115 -24.21 1.92 -2.50
CA VAL A 115 -24.04 1.73 -1.06
C VAL A 115 -25.30 2.22 -0.34
N ILE A 116 -25.84 1.35 0.52
CA ILE A 116 -27.01 1.67 1.35
C ILE A 116 -26.55 2.43 2.60
N ASP A 117 -25.52 1.93 3.28
CA ASP A 117 -24.96 2.58 4.48
C ASP A 117 -23.52 2.11 4.75
N VAL A 118 -22.79 2.90 5.55
CA VAL A 118 -21.45 2.59 6.06
C VAL A 118 -21.47 2.67 7.59
N PHE A 119 -21.16 1.57 8.26
CA PHE A 119 -21.23 1.45 9.71
C PHE A 119 -19.86 1.45 10.40
N GLY A 120 -19.86 1.93 11.63
CA GLY A 120 -18.70 1.94 12.53
C GLY A 120 -18.05 3.32 12.66
N ALA A 121 -17.25 3.49 13.72
CA ALA A 121 -16.43 4.68 13.85
C ALA A 121 -15.26 4.65 12.85
N GLU A 122 -14.68 5.81 12.54
CA GLU A 122 -13.53 5.92 11.62
C GLU A 122 -12.39 4.96 12.00
N GLU A 123 -12.11 4.80 13.29
CA GLU A 123 -11.11 3.85 13.79
C GLU A 123 -11.45 2.39 13.51
N ASP A 124 -12.73 2.02 13.56
CA ASP A 124 -13.18 0.65 13.35
C ASP A 124 -13.13 0.26 11.88
N ILE A 125 -13.51 1.21 11.00
CA ILE A 125 -13.30 1.10 9.56
C ILE A 125 -11.80 0.92 9.29
N TYR A 126 -10.95 1.79 9.85
CA TYR A 126 -9.50 1.66 9.71
C TYR A 126 -8.98 0.30 10.19
N LYS A 127 -9.45 -0.20 11.33
CA LYS A 127 -9.02 -1.52 11.87
C LYS A 127 -9.40 -2.65 10.91
N ALA A 128 -10.60 -2.65 10.33
CA ALA A 128 -11.04 -3.64 9.37
C ALA A 128 -10.15 -3.61 8.11
N VAL A 129 -9.93 -2.44 7.53
CA VAL A 129 -9.03 -2.26 6.38
C VAL A 129 -7.60 -2.70 6.72
N ASN A 130 -7.05 -2.21 7.83
CA ASN A 130 -5.67 -2.46 8.22
C ASN A 130 -5.40 -3.93 8.52
N ARG A 131 -6.38 -4.68 9.02
CA ARG A 131 -6.28 -6.13 9.21
C ARG A 131 -6.00 -6.84 7.89
N VAL A 132 -6.77 -6.54 6.84
CA VAL A 132 -6.57 -7.13 5.50
C VAL A 132 -5.21 -6.77 4.94
N ILE A 133 -4.89 -5.48 4.91
CA ILE A 133 -3.63 -4.98 4.34
C ILE A 133 -2.42 -5.57 5.07
N SER A 134 -2.43 -5.58 6.41
CA SER A 134 -1.31 -6.10 7.21
C SER A 134 -1.11 -7.60 7.01
N ASN A 135 -2.20 -8.37 6.94
CA ASN A 135 -2.13 -9.82 6.72
C ASN A 135 -1.51 -10.18 5.36
N ILE A 136 -1.89 -9.46 4.31
CA ILE A 136 -1.33 -9.67 2.97
C ILE A 136 0.11 -9.17 2.90
N ASN A 137 0.40 -8.00 3.50
CA ASN A 137 1.74 -7.42 3.54
C ASN A 137 2.75 -8.34 4.25
N LEU A 138 2.37 -8.94 5.37
CA LEU A 138 3.23 -9.89 6.07
C LEU A 138 3.65 -11.09 5.20
N LYS A 139 2.72 -11.62 4.38
CA LYS A 139 3.04 -12.71 3.44
C LYS A 139 3.95 -12.22 2.32
N PHE A 140 3.72 -11.00 1.84
CA PHE A 140 4.52 -10.36 0.79
C PHE A 140 5.96 -10.11 1.26
N GLU A 141 6.14 -9.51 2.44
CA GLU A 141 7.46 -9.24 3.04
C GLU A 141 8.26 -10.53 3.23
N ARG A 142 7.63 -11.60 3.74
CA ARG A 142 8.29 -12.92 3.87
C ARG A 142 8.74 -13.49 2.52
N ALA A 143 8.01 -13.22 1.45
CA ALA A 143 8.39 -13.66 0.12
C ALA A 143 9.54 -12.80 -0.44
N GLU A 144 9.51 -11.48 -0.23
CA GLU A 144 10.62 -10.57 -0.58
C GLU A 144 11.91 -10.95 0.16
N GLU A 145 11.84 -11.22 1.46
CA GLU A 145 12.99 -11.63 2.26
C GLU A 145 13.65 -12.90 1.72
N LYS A 146 12.85 -13.89 1.32
CA LYS A 146 13.37 -15.13 0.71
C LYS A 146 14.08 -14.87 -0.62
N ILE A 147 13.52 -13.99 -1.46
CA ILE A 147 14.14 -13.61 -2.74
C ILE A 147 15.48 -12.91 -2.47
N MET A 148 15.51 -11.96 -1.54
CA MET A 148 16.73 -11.23 -1.18
C MET A 148 17.81 -12.15 -0.59
N GLN A 149 17.43 -13.13 0.23
CA GLN A 149 18.35 -14.15 0.75
C GLN A 149 18.92 -15.04 -0.37
N GLN A 150 18.10 -15.43 -1.35
CA GLN A 150 18.58 -16.20 -2.50
C GLN A 150 19.60 -15.41 -3.33
N LEU A 151 19.35 -14.12 -3.56
CA LEU A 151 20.28 -13.24 -4.28
C LEU A 151 21.58 -13.01 -3.51
N SER A 152 21.51 -12.79 -2.20
CA SER A 152 22.72 -12.57 -1.38
C SER A 152 23.65 -13.78 -1.33
N ASN A 153 23.09 -15.00 -1.45
CA ASN A 153 23.88 -16.22 -1.49
C ASN A 153 24.62 -16.39 -2.82
N ASN A 154 24.19 -15.68 -3.88
CA ASN A 154 24.81 -15.75 -5.18
C ASN A 154 25.93 -14.71 -5.32
N LYS A 155 27.16 -15.11 -4.98
CA LYS A 155 28.35 -14.23 -4.99
C LYS A 155 28.70 -13.63 -6.36
N SER A 156 28.13 -14.14 -7.46
CA SER A 156 28.37 -13.61 -8.80
C SER A 156 27.49 -12.41 -9.16
N LEU A 157 26.45 -12.13 -8.38
CA LEU A 157 25.54 -11.00 -8.61
C LEU A 157 25.86 -9.88 -7.61
N SER A 158 26.29 -8.72 -8.11
CA SER A 158 26.55 -7.55 -7.28
C SER A 158 25.28 -6.69 -7.16
N PRO A 159 24.80 -6.36 -5.95
CA PRO A 159 23.68 -5.44 -5.79
C PRO A 159 23.86 -4.14 -6.57
N GLY A 160 22.85 -3.76 -7.35
CA GLY A 160 22.88 -2.59 -8.22
C GLY A 160 23.56 -2.79 -9.59
N SER A 161 24.02 -4.01 -9.91
CA SER A 161 24.38 -4.37 -11.29
C SER A 161 23.12 -4.67 -12.10
N ARG A 162 23.20 -4.52 -13.42
CA ARG A 162 22.09 -4.83 -14.33
C ARG A 162 21.66 -6.29 -14.22
N GLU A 163 22.61 -7.20 -14.07
CA GLU A 163 22.39 -8.63 -13.92
C GLU A 163 21.67 -8.95 -12.61
N TYR A 164 22.03 -8.25 -11.52
CA TYR A 164 21.33 -8.36 -10.24
C TYR A 164 19.89 -7.89 -10.35
N ASP A 165 19.65 -6.76 -11.02
CA ASP A 165 18.31 -6.20 -11.21
C ASP A 165 17.42 -7.13 -12.05
N ILE A 166 17.96 -7.71 -13.13
CA ILE A 166 17.26 -8.71 -13.95
C ILE A 166 16.92 -9.95 -13.11
N ALA A 167 17.89 -10.51 -12.39
CA ALA A 167 17.68 -11.69 -11.55
C ALA A 167 16.65 -11.42 -10.43
N LEU A 168 16.68 -10.23 -9.83
CA LEU A 168 15.70 -9.79 -8.85
C LEU A 168 14.29 -9.74 -9.45
N GLU A 169 14.14 -9.13 -10.63
CA GLU A 169 12.85 -9.05 -11.30
C GLU A 169 12.29 -10.43 -11.68
N GLU A 170 13.14 -11.32 -12.21
CA GLU A 170 12.77 -12.69 -12.55
C GLU A 170 12.32 -13.49 -11.32
N LEU A 171 13.06 -13.41 -10.21
CA LEU A 171 12.71 -14.10 -8.97
C LEU A 171 11.43 -13.55 -8.34
N ILE A 172 11.22 -12.23 -8.39
CA ILE A 172 9.96 -11.62 -7.95
C ILE A 172 8.81 -12.17 -8.79
N ARG A 173 8.89 -12.15 -10.12
CA ARG A 173 7.82 -12.65 -11.00
C ARG A 173 7.55 -14.14 -10.78
N LYS A 174 8.59 -14.95 -10.66
CA LYS A 174 8.47 -16.39 -10.38
C LYS A 174 7.79 -16.68 -9.03
N THR A 175 8.05 -15.86 -8.02
CA THR A 175 7.55 -16.10 -6.65
C THR A 175 6.17 -15.49 -6.43
N MET A 176 5.89 -14.34 -7.04
CA MET A 176 4.74 -13.49 -6.73
C MET A 176 3.77 -13.32 -7.90
N GLY A 177 4.08 -13.87 -9.07
CA GLY A 177 3.33 -13.64 -10.32
C GLY A 177 3.68 -12.29 -10.96
N ASP A 178 2.92 -11.90 -11.98
CA ASP A 178 3.14 -10.62 -12.67
C ASP A 178 2.51 -9.44 -11.91
N PRO A 179 3.15 -8.24 -11.96
CA PRO A 179 2.56 -7.04 -11.39
C PRO A 179 1.27 -6.68 -12.12
N GLN A 180 0.23 -6.33 -11.36
CA GLN A 180 -1.08 -6.04 -11.91
C GLN A 180 -1.13 -4.57 -12.32
N SER A 181 -1.36 -4.33 -13.62
CA SER A 181 -1.45 -2.99 -14.18
C SER A 181 -2.78 -2.36 -13.76
N GLY A 182 -2.75 -1.15 -13.20
CA GLY A 182 -3.96 -0.38 -12.85
C GLY A 182 -4.78 0.12 -14.06
N THR A 183 -4.67 -0.56 -15.21
CA THR A 183 -5.35 -0.24 -16.46
C THR A 183 -6.72 -0.92 -16.49
N ILE A 184 -7.72 -0.19 -16.99
CA ILE A 184 -9.08 -0.70 -17.25
C ILE A 184 -9.01 -1.31 -18.66
N PRO A 185 -9.54 -2.54 -18.91
CA PRO A 185 -9.86 -2.94 -20.28
C PRO A 185 -10.80 -1.88 -20.86
N GLN A 186 -10.43 -1.26 -21.98
CA GLN A 186 -11.30 -0.32 -22.69
C GLN A 186 -12.63 -0.96 -23.07
#